data_AF-A0A9D5BBN1-F1
#
_entry.id   AF-A0A9D5BBN1-F1
#
_cell.length_a   1.000
_cell.length_b   1.000
_cell.length_c   1.000
_cell.angle_alpha   90.00
_cell.angle_beta   90.00
_cell.angle_gamma   90.00
#
_symmetry.space_group_name_H-M   'P 1'
#
loop_
_entity.id
_entity.type
_entity.pdbx_description
1 polymer ?
#
loop_
_entity_poly.entity_id
_entity_poly.type
_entity_poly.pdbx_seq_one_letter_code
_entity_poly.pdbx_strand_id
1 'polypeptide(L)'
;MVADLKPKTFRFPGGCYVEGDYLKYAFRWKDTVGAWEERLGHYNDIWKYWTDDEFGYFEGLQLSEDLGAYPIWVFNNGISHHYEINTSAISPFVQEALDGIEFARGSPESKWGSLRASMGHPKSFDLRYVGVGNEDCGKHNYQGNYLEFYKAIKDRYPDIQIISNCDGSQYPLNHPADLYDFHIYTNSKDMFSQYTKFDKAPRSGPKAYVSEYAVWKEDAGNGSLYAAVAEAAFLIGLEKNIDVVNMVAYAPLFVNTNDKYWIPDAIVFNTYQNYGTPSYWLQQFFIDSNGAIFLNSTLYNSSSSIVQYTNSQDGKNYLKVKIVPKRASLENASNDMNVELAPYSVTSFDLLI
;
A
#
# COMPACT_ATOMS: atom_id res chain seq x y z
N MET A 1 -15.18 -1.36 6.93
CA MET A 1 -14.61 -0.75 5.71
C MET A 1 -13.27 -1.36 5.31
N VAL A 2 -12.18 -1.19 6.05
CA VAL A 2 -10.88 -1.80 5.64
C VAL A 2 -10.95 -3.32 5.55
N ALA A 3 -11.51 -3.99 6.56
CA ALA A 3 -11.72 -5.44 6.51
C ALA A 3 -12.57 -5.88 5.31
N ASP A 4 -13.52 -5.03 4.89
CA ASP A 4 -14.37 -5.32 3.73
C ASP A 4 -13.57 -5.31 2.43
N LEU A 5 -12.45 -4.57 2.36
CA LEU A 5 -11.54 -4.58 1.20
C LEU A 5 -10.77 -5.90 1.07
N LYS A 6 -10.81 -6.76 2.08
CA LYS A 6 -10.10 -8.05 2.15
C LYS A 6 -8.63 -7.93 1.67
N PRO A 7 -7.86 -6.97 2.21
CA PRO A 7 -6.50 -6.72 1.74
C PRO A 7 -5.65 -7.97 1.90
N LYS A 8 -4.75 -8.22 0.94
CA LYS A 8 -3.73 -9.28 1.06
C LYS A 8 -2.45 -8.79 1.69
N THR A 9 -2.23 -7.48 1.66
CA THR A 9 -1.07 -6.83 2.26
C THR A 9 -1.47 -5.53 2.92
N PHE A 10 -0.75 -5.15 3.97
CA PHE A 10 -0.90 -3.86 4.65
C PHE A 10 0.48 -3.20 4.79
N ARG A 11 0.69 -2.09 4.07
CA ARG A 11 1.93 -1.30 4.09
C ARG A 11 1.86 -0.24 5.17
N PHE A 12 2.82 -0.23 6.09
CA PHE A 12 2.86 0.71 7.21
C PHE A 12 4.30 0.87 7.75
N PRO A 13 4.60 1.93 8.51
CA PRO A 13 3.80 3.14 8.73
C PRO A 13 4.01 4.18 7.61
N GLY A 14 4.41 3.71 6.42
CA GLY A 14 5.11 4.47 5.38
C GLY A 14 4.42 5.66 4.73
N GLY A 15 4.78 5.85 3.46
CA GLY A 15 4.85 7.18 2.86
C GLY A 15 5.93 8.02 3.56
N CYS A 16 5.91 9.32 3.32
CA CYS A 16 6.84 10.28 3.92
C CYS A 16 6.81 10.30 5.46
N TYR A 17 5.79 9.75 6.10
CA TYR A 17 5.69 9.64 7.56
C TYR A 17 6.91 8.91 8.18
N VAL A 18 7.45 7.89 7.50
CA VAL A 18 8.62 7.14 7.98
C VAL A 18 9.93 7.92 7.83
N GLU A 19 9.98 8.88 6.90
CA GLU A 19 11.17 9.66 6.57
C GLU A 19 11.35 10.87 7.49
N GLY A 20 10.25 11.57 7.75
CA GLY A 20 10.26 12.93 8.29
C GLY A 20 10.77 13.96 7.27
N ASP A 21 10.48 15.23 7.49
CA ASP A 21 11.11 16.32 6.74
C ASP A 21 12.60 16.39 7.17
N TYR A 22 12.81 16.25 8.49
CA TYR A 22 14.11 16.06 9.13
C TYR A 22 14.17 14.76 9.93
N LEU A 23 15.31 14.05 9.89
CA LEU A 23 15.51 12.76 10.57
C LEU A 23 15.18 12.72 12.08
N LYS A 24 15.24 13.86 12.78
CA LYS A 24 14.88 13.95 14.21
C LYS A 24 13.37 13.82 14.47
N TYR A 25 12.56 13.97 13.42
CA TYR A 25 11.10 13.86 13.45
C TYR A 25 10.61 12.63 12.67
N ALA A 26 11.54 11.81 12.16
CA ALA A 26 11.22 10.56 11.51
C ALA A 26 10.64 9.55 12.50
N PHE A 27 9.72 8.70 12.05
CA PHE A 27 9.19 7.59 12.85
C PHE A 27 10.30 6.66 13.36
N ARG A 28 10.25 6.31 14.64
CA ARG A 28 11.20 5.39 15.30
C ARG A 28 10.44 4.26 15.96
N TRP A 29 10.47 3.07 15.35
CA TRP A 29 9.64 1.94 15.79
C TRP A 29 9.86 1.56 17.27
N LYS A 30 11.08 1.69 17.78
CA LYS A 30 11.42 1.38 19.18
C LYS A 30 10.69 2.27 20.18
N ASP A 31 10.38 3.51 19.79
CA ASP A 31 9.65 4.46 20.62
C ASP A 31 8.13 4.17 20.59
N THR A 32 7.71 3.20 19.77
CA THR A 32 6.29 2.84 19.54
C THR A 32 5.92 1.44 20.04
N VAL A 33 6.78 0.84 20.88
CA VAL A 33 6.56 -0.48 21.49
C VAL A 33 6.76 -0.40 23.00
N GLY A 34 6.24 -1.39 23.74
CA GLY A 34 6.15 -1.34 25.20
C GLY A 34 4.83 -0.73 25.68
N ALA A 35 4.79 -0.36 26.96
CA ALA A 35 3.62 0.21 27.62
C ALA A 35 3.19 1.50 26.91
N TRP A 36 1.93 1.58 26.49
CA TRP A 36 1.44 2.68 25.66
C TRP A 36 1.47 4.01 26.41
N GLU A 37 1.25 3.99 27.73
CA GLU A 37 1.30 5.16 28.61
C GLU A 37 2.71 5.74 28.79
N GLU A 38 3.75 5.00 28.41
CA GLU A 38 5.15 5.44 28.46
C GLU A 38 5.64 5.97 27.10
N ARG A 39 4.85 5.83 26.03
CA ARG A 39 5.19 6.34 24.70
C ARG A 39 4.99 7.85 24.69
N LEU A 40 6.05 8.58 24.37
CA LEU A 40 6.02 10.05 24.35
C LEU A 40 5.37 10.62 23.09
N GLY A 41 5.24 9.79 22.04
CA GLY A 41 4.89 10.25 20.72
C GLY A 41 6.00 11.06 20.06
N HIS A 42 5.72 11.62 18.89
CA HIS A 42 6.60 12.56 18.22
C HIS A 42 5.82 13.60 17.42
N TYR A 43 6.48 14.72 17.13
CA TYR A 43 5.97 15.67 16.15
C TYR A 43 6.24 15.14 14.75
N ASN A 44 5.19 14.83 13.99
CA ASN A 44 5.31 14.53 12.58
C ASN A 44 5.38 15.84 11.79
N ASP A 45 6.57 16.17 11.33
CA ASP A 45 6.84 17.43 10.63
C ASP A 45 6.46 17.40 9.14
N ILE A 46 6.14 16.24 8.56
CA ILE A 46 5.60 16.14 7.20
C ILE A 46 4.14 16.61 7.18
N TRP A 47 3.32 16.02 8.05
CA TRP A 47 1.88 16.22 8.13
C TRP A 47 1.46 17.24 9.20
N LYS A 48 2.45 17.83 9.91
CA LYS A 48 2.32 18.99 10.80
C LYS A 48 1.45 18.75 12.05
N TYR A 49 1.39 17.52 12.55
CA TYR A 49 0.66 17.17 13.77
C TYR A 49 1.54 16.39 14.77
N TRP A 50 1.15 16.41 16.05
CA TRP A 50 1.74 15.54 17.06
C TRP A 50 1.03 14.19 17.04
N THR A 51 1.78 13.10 16.95
CA THR A 51 1.28 11.73 17.14
C THR A 51 1.68 11.26 18.52
N ASP A 52 0.79 10.50 19.16
CA ASP A 52 1.04 9.82 20.43
C ASP A 52 1.82 8.50 20.26
N ASP A 53 2.02 8.03 19.02
CA ASP A 53 2.58 6.72 18.69
C ASP A 53 1.86 5.54 19.38
N GLU A 54 0.56 5.71 19.70
CA GLU A 54 -0.28 4.62 20.23
C GLU A 54 -0.52 3.55 19.16
N PHE A 55 -0.75 3.97 17.92
CA PHE A 55 -0.68 3.06 16.76
C PHE A 55 0.77 2.91 16.31
N GLY A 56 1.48 2.00 16.97
CA GLY A 56 2.90 1.74 16.76
C GLY A 56 3.20 0.53 15.90
N TYR A 57 4.45 0.07 15.98
CA TYR A 57 4.92 -1.07 15.19
C TYR A 57 4.17 -2.37 15.53
N PHE A 58 3.94 -2.63 16.82
CA PHE A 58 3.18 -3.80 17.26
C PHE A 58 1.73 -3.76 16.75
N GLU A 59 1.08 -2.61 16.88
CA GLU A 59 -0.32 -2.45 16.49
C GLU A 59 -0.51 -2.58 14.97
N GLY A 60 0.44 -2.12 14.15
CA GLY A 60 0.42 -2.34 12.70
C GLY A 60 0.62 -3.80 12.29
N LEU A 61 1.49 -4.55 12.99
CA LEU A 61 1.64 -5.99 12.80
C LEU A 61 0.36 -6.75 13.21
N GLN A 62 -0.21 -6.42 14.37
CA GLN A 62 -1.45 -7.01 14.87
C GLN A 62 -2.62 -6.74 13.93
N LEU A 63 -2.79 -5.50 13.47
CA LEU A 63 -3.85 -5.13 12.53
C LEU A 63 -3.72 -5.93 11.22
N SER A 64 -2.50 -6.18 10.75
CA SER A 64 -2.27 -7.01 9.56
C SER A 64 -2.78 -8.44 9.79
N GLU A 65 -2.47 -9.04 10.94
CA GLU A 65 -2.95 -10.38 11.32
C GLU A 65 -4.48 -10.43 11.42
N ASP A 66 -5.09 -9.43 12.09
CA ASP A 66 -6.55 -9.33 12.26
C ASP A 66 -7.30 -9.16 10.93
N LEU A 67 -6.67 -8.49 9.95
CA LEU A 67 -7.19 -8.35 8.59
C LEU A 67 -6.93 -9.59 7.72
N GLY A 68 -6.15 -10.57 8.20
CA GLY A 68 -5.69 -11.70 7.40
C GLY A 68 -4.75 -11.29 6.25
N ALA A 69 -4.03 -10.17 6.42
CA ALA A 69 -3.12 -9.59 5.46
C ALA A 69 -1.65 -9.80 5.88
N TYR A 70 -0.74 -9.83 4.90
CA TYR A 70 0.69 -9.81 5.21
C TYR A 70 1.17 -8.37 5.49
N PRO A 71 1.88 -8.12 6.60
CA PRO A 71 2.49 -6.82 6.83
C PRO A 71 3.60 -6.56 5.80
N ILE A 72 3.62 -5.36 5.25
CA ILE A 72 4.77 -4.78 4.54
C ILE A 72 5.31 -3.68 5.43
N TRP A 73 6.35 -4.01 6.20
CA TRP A 73 6.95 -3.05 7.12
C TRP A 73 7.94 -2.14 6.39
N VAL A 74 7.68 -0.84 6.41
CA VAL A 74 8.58 0.19 5.87
C VAL A 74 9.35 0.82 7.03
N PHE A 75 10.65 1.00 6.86
CA PHE A 75 11.49 1.67 7.85
C PHE A 75 12.41 2.70 7.20
N ASN A 76 12.86 3.67 8.01
CA ASN A 76 13.77 4.72 7.57
C ASN A 76 15.15 4.14 7.19
N ASN A 77 15.66 4.50 6.02
CA ASN A 77 16.92 4.03 5.45
C ASN A 77 18.09 5.03 5.65
N GLY A 78 17.98 5.92 6.64
CA GLY A 78 18.91 7.01 6.88
C GLY A 78 18.62 8.27 6.08
N ILE A 79 17.46 8.38 5.45
CA ILE A 79 17.08 9.53 4.64
C ILE A 79 15.81 10.20 5.20
N SER A 80 15.81 11.52 5.11
CA SER A 80 14.64 12.39 5.27
C SER A 80 14.55 13.31 4.04
N HIS A 81 13.49 14.09 3.91
CA HIS A 81 13.38 15.01 2.76
C HIS A 81 14.57 15.96 2.61
N HIS A 82 15.14 16.43 3.72
CA HIS A 82 16.25 17.40 3.76
C HIS A 82 17.62 16.83 4.08
N TYR A 83 17.75 15.54 4.43
CA TYR A 83 19.03 15.00 4.88
C TYR A 83 19.22 13.54 4.48
N GLU A 84 20.48 13.18 4.20
CA GLU A 84 20.87 11.82 3.85
C GLU A 84 22.10 11.41 4.66
N ILE A 85 21.98 10.37 5.47
CA ILE A 85 23.11 9.75 6.17
C ILE A 85 24.05 9.12 5.13
N ASN A 86 25.33 9.43 5.24
CA ASN A 86 26.36 8.81 4.40
C ASN A 86 26.39 7.29 4.65
N THR A 87 26.54 6.50 3.60
CA THR A 87 26.59 5.04 3.67
C THR A 87 27.64 4.52 4.68
N SER A 88 28.78 5.19 4.85
CA SER A 88 29.77 4.80 5.86
C SER A 88 29.28 4.87 7.32
N ALA A 89 28.21 5.61 7.58
CA ALA A 89 27.61 5.83 8.89
C ALA A 89 26.19 5.22 9.02
N ILE A 90 25.74 4.40 8.05
CA ILE A 90 24.36 3.87 8.04
C ILE A 90 24.12 2.71 9.01
N SER A 91 25.18 2.12 9.55
CA SER A 91 25.11 0.91 10.38
C SER A 91 24.13 0.98 11.57
N PRO A 92 23.92 2.12 12.26
CA PRO A 92 22.90 2.19 13.32
C PRO A 92 21.48 1.96 12.77
N PHE A 93 21.15 2.52 11.60
CA PHE A 93 19.83 2.33 10.99
C PHE A 93 19.64 0.90 10.49
N VAL A 94 20.71 0.27 9.99
CA VAL A 94 20.67 -1.17 9.65
C VAL A 94 20.36 -2.01 10.89
N GLN A 95 20.98 -1.69 12.04
CA GLN A 95 20.69 -2.39 13.29
C GLN A 95 19.25 -2.14 13.76
N GLU A 96 18.71 -0.92 13.63
CA GLU A 96 17.30 -0.62 13.91
C GLU A 96 16.35 -1.52 13.12
N ALA A 97 16.62 -1.74 11.82
CA ALA A 97 15.82 -2.62 10.98
C ALA A 97 15.92 -4.09 11.41
N LEU A 98 17.14 -4.58 11.70
CA LEU A 98 17.35 -5.95 12.16
C LEU A 98 16.67 -6.22 13.51
N ASP A 99 16.75 -5.26 14.42
CA ASP A 99 16.09 -5.30 15.72
C ASP A 99 14.56 -5.35 15.56
N GLY A 100 13.98 -4.60 14.62
CA GLY A 100 12.55 -4.66 14.33
C GLY A 100 12.12 -5.98 13.71
N ILE A 101 12.94 -6.55 12.81
CA ILE A 101 12.67 -7.90 12.30
C ILE A 101 12.78 -8.94 13.43
N GLU A 102 13.74 -8.81 14.36
CA GLU A 102 13.82 -9.68 15.54
C GLU A 102 12.60 -9.50 16.45
N PHE A 103 12.11 -8.27 16.64
CA PHE A 103 10.86 -8.02 17.36
C PHE A 103 9.70 -8.79 16.73
N ALA A 104 9.53 -8.72 15.41
CA ALA A 104 8.43 -9.38 14.71
C ALA A 104 8.58 -10.92 14.65
N ARG A 105 9.80 -11.42 14.40
CA ARG A 105 10.04 -12.83 14.04
C ARG A 105 10.82 -13.64 15.07
N GLY A 106 11.58 -12.99 15.95
CA GLY A 106 12.47 -13.63 16.91
C GLY A 106 11.74 -14.49 17.93
N SER A 107 12.46 -15.44 18.55
CA SER A 107 11.88 -16.27 19.61
C SER A 107 11.56 -15.42 20.85
N PRO A 108 10.59 -15.84 21.68
CA PRO A 108 10.24 -15.11 22.89
C PRO A 108 11.36 -15.03 23.94
N GLU A 109 12.47 -15.75 23.75
CA GLU A 109 13.69 -15.69 24.57
C GLU A 109 14.72 -14.69 24.04
N SER A 110 14.53 -14.18 22.83
CA SER A 110 15.41 -13.22 22.19
C SER A 110 15.18 -11.80 22.74
N LYS A 111 16.12 -10.87 22.50
CA LYS A 111 16.02 -9.52 23.08
C LYS A 111 14.71 -8.84 22.69
N TRP A 112 14.45 -8.74 21.39
CA TRP A 112 13.27 -8.06 20.89
C TRP A 112 12.04 -8.97 20.81
N GLY A 113 12.21 -10.28 20.61
CA GLY A 113 11.10 -11.24 20.64
C GLY A 113 10.49 -11.39 22.04
N SER A 114 11.29 -11.26 23.11
CA SER A 114 10.78 -11.24 24.49
C SER A 114 9.92 -10.00 24.79
N LEU A 115 10.27 -8.84 24.22
CA LEU A 115 9.44 -7.64 24.32
C LEU A 115 8.08 -7.87 23.65
N ARG A 116 8.06 -8.36 22.39
CA ARG A 116 6.82 -8.73 21.70
C ARG A 116 5.97 -9.71 22.52
N ALA A 117 6.60 -10.73 23.11
CA ALA A 117 5.92 -11.72 23.95
C ALA A 117 5.30 -11.09 25.20
N SER A 118 6.03 -10.17 25.86
CA SER A 118 5.54 -9.44 27.04
C SER A 118 4.37 -8.50 26.72
N MET A 119 4.30 -8.00 25.48
CA MET A 119 3.18 -7.22 24.95
C MET A 119 1.95 -8.08 24.58
N GLY A 120 1.98 -9.39 24.87
CA GLY A 120 0.84 -10.29 24.71
C GLY A 120 0.86 -11.15 23.45
N HIS A 121 1.90 -11.04 22.62
CA HIS A 121 2.03 -11.85 21.39
C HIS A 121 3.32 -12.70 21.39
N PRO A 122 3.32 -13.87 22.05
CA PRO A 122 4.51 -14.72 22.11
C PRO A 122 4.89 -15.35 20.77
N LYS A 123 3.94 -15.54 19.86
CA LYS A 123 4.19 -16.11 18.53
C LYS A 123 4.86 -15.09 17.62
N SER A 124 5.63 -15.55 16.65
CA SER A 124 6.18 -14.66 15.62
C SER A 124 5.06 -14.17 14.70
N PHE A 125 5.11 -12.91 14.29
CA PHE A 125 4.29 -12.39 13.19
C PHE A 125 4.80 -12.92 11.84
N ASP A 126 3.91 -13.03 10.85
CA ASP A 126 4.25 -13.47 9.49
C ASP A 126 4.79 -12.32 8.63
N LEU A 127 5.94 -11.76 9.04
CA LEU A 127 6.62 -10.68 8.33
C LEU A 127 7.48 -11.24 7.19
N ARG A 128 6.93 -11.19 5.97
CA ARG A 128 7.61 -11.67 4.74
C ARG A 128 8.20 -10.56 3.89
N TYR A 129 7.72 -9.33 4.04
CA TYR A 129 8.04 -8.20 3.17
C TYR A 129 8.52 -7.00 3.97
N VAL A 130 9.58 -6.35 3.50
CA VAL A 130 10.06 -5.08 4.06
C VAL A 130 10.38 -4.07 2.96
N GLY A 131 10.07 -2.79 3.22
CA GLY A 131 10.45 -1.66 2.37
C GLY A 131 11.60 -0.86 2.98
N VAL A 132 12.65 -0.64 2.19
CA VAL A 132 13.85 0.09 2.64
C VAL A 132 13.76 1.55 2.19
N GLY A 133 13.17 2.39 3.04
CA GLY A 133 12.87 3.79 2.75
C GLY A 133 11.55 4.00 1.99
N ASN A 134 11.32 5.24 1.59
CA ASN A 134 10.15 5.65 0.81
C ASN A 134 10.56 6.74 -0.19
N GLU A 135 10.20 6.58 -1.49
CA GLU A 135 10.48 7.57 -2.56
C GLU A 135 11.94 8.06 -2.69
N ASP A 136 12.91 7.32 -2.15
CA ASP A 136 14.28 7.79 -1.98
C ASP A 136 15.21 7.52 -3.18
N CYS A 137 14.77 6.83 -4.23
CA CYS A 137 15.68 6.34 -5.28
C CYS A 137 16.56 7.43 -5.92
N GLY A 138 16.04 8.67 -6.02
CA GLY A 138 16.77 9.81 -6.58
C GLY A 138 17.80 10.44 -5.63
N LYS A 139 17.84 10.02 -4.37
CA LYS A 139 18.73 10.53 -3.33
C LYS A 139 20.15 9.99 -3.50
N HIS A 140 21.14 10.81 -3.21
CA HIS A 140 22.54 10.50 -3.52
C HIS A 140 23.04 9.23 -2.81
N ASN A 141 22.67 9.05 -1.54
CA ASN A 141 23.13 7.94 -0.70
C ASN A 141 22.18 6.74 -0.73
N TYR A 142 21.02 6.81 -1.39
CA TYR A 142 20.02 5.75 -1.34
C TYR A 142 20.57 4.39 -1.75
N GLN A 143 21.19 4.30 -2.94
CA GLN A 143 21.66 3.02 -3.46
C GLN A 143 22.72 2.39 -2.54
N GLY A 144 23.65 3.21 -2.01
CA GLY A 144 24.67 2.75 -1.07
C GLY A 144 24.05 2.26 0.24
N ASN A 145 23.14 3.03 0.82
CA ASN A 145 22.44 2.67 2.05
C ASN A 145 21.63 1.38 1.86
N TYR A 146 20.80 1.33 0.80
CA TYR A 146 19.99 0.17 0.45
C TYR A 146 20.82 -1.11 0.37
N LEU A 147 22.02 -1.09 -0.23
CA LEU A 147 22.88 -2.26 -0.35
C LEU A 147 23.36 -2.78 1.02
N GLU A 148 23.64 -1.90 1.97
CA GLU A 148 23.98 -2.29 3.35
C GLU A 148 22.79 -2.95 4.06
N PHE A 149 21.57 -2.40 3.92
CA PHE A 149 20.35 -3.02 4.42
C PHE A 149 20.09 -4.37 3.76
N TYR A 150 20.13 -4.43 2.43
CA TYR A 150 19.85 -5.62 1.64
C TYR A 150 20.76 -6.77 2.06
N LYS A 151 22.08 -6.51 2.11
CA LYS A 151 23.07 -7.50 2.55
C LYS A 151 22.79 -7.97 3.97
N ALA A 152 22.65 -7.05 4.93
CA ALA A 152 22.49 -7.40 6.33
C ALA A 152 21.19 -8.18 6.62
N ILE A 153 20.10 -7.85 5.92
CA ILE A 153 18.82 -8.54 6.03
C ILE A 153 18.91 -9.91 5.35
N LYS A 154 19.44 -10.02 4.12
CA LYS A 154 19.57 -11.31 3.45
C LYS A 154 20.51 -12.28 4.17
N ASP A 155 21.56 -11.78 4.82
CA ASP A 155 22.49 -12.60 5.61
C ASP A 155 21.80 -13.26 6.83
N ARG A 156 20.82 -12.60 7.46
CA ARG A 156 20.13 -13.08 8.66
C ARG A 156 18.76 -13.69 8.40
N TYR A 157 18.05 -13.16 7.42
CA TYR A 157 16.66 -13.48 7.07
C TYR A 157 16.55 -13.64 5.54
N PRO A 158 17.20 -14.65 4.95
CA PRO A 158 17.29 -14.82 3.50
C PRO A 158 15.92 -14.99 2.81
N ASP A 159 14.90 -15.39 3.58
CA ASP A 159 13.53 -15.61 3.13
C ASP A 159 12.68 -14.32 3.04
N ILE A 160 13.09 -13.22 3.69
CA ILE A 160 12.38 -11.93 3.59
C ILE A 160 12.56 -11.36 2.20
N GLN A 161 11.47 -10.90 1.59
CA GLN A 161 11.48 -10.14 0.34
C GLN A 161 11.67 -8.66 0.62
N ILE A 162 12.66 -8.07 -0.03
CA ILE A 162 13.08 -6.68 0.16
C ILE A 162 12.62 -5.85 -1.04
N ILE A 163 11.92 -4.77 -0.75
CA ILE A 163 11.34 -3.83 -1.72
C ILE A 163 12.26 -2.61 -1.82
N SER A 164 12.80 -2.38 -3.02
CA SER A 164 13.55 -1.16 -3.38
C SER A 164 12.59 -0.04 -3.79
N ASN A 165 12.91 1.23 -3.51
CA ASN A 165 12.15 2.40 -3.96
C ASN A 165 12.48 2.80 -5.41
N CYS A 166 13.42 2.12 -6.07
CA CYS A 166 13.78 2.44 -7.44
C CYS A 166 12.82 1.80 -8.45
N ASP A 167 12.22 2.62 -9.32
CA ASP A 167 11.29 2.15 -10.35
C ASP A 167 11.99 1.29 -11.41
N GLY A 168 11.67 0.00 -11.45
CA GLY A 168 12.13 -0.97 -12.45
C GLY A 168 11.20 -1.13 -13.67
N SER A 169 10.13 -0.34 -13.78
CA SER A 169 9.08 -0.52 -14.79
C SER A 169 9.50 -0.19 -16.22
N GLN A 170 10.53 0.65 -16.39
CA GLN A 170 11.05 1.03 -17.72
C GLN A 170 12.42 0.42 -18.01
N TYR A 171 13.29 0.38 -17.00
CA TYR A 171 14.66 -0.11 -17.12
C TYR A 171 14.95 -1.09 -15.98
N PRO A 172 15.73 -2.15 -16.22
CA PRO A 172 16.16 -3.05 -15.15
C PRO A 172 16.90 -2.30 -14.03
N LEU A 173 16.70 -2.71 -12.79
CA LEU A 173 17.47 -2.19 -11.67
C LEU A 173 18.95 -2.55 -11.82
N ASN A 174 19.81 -1.64 -11.36
CA ASN A 174 21.26 -1.82 -11.34
C ASN A 174 21.77 -2.42 -9.99
N HIS A 175 20.87 -2.84 -9.12
CA HIS A 175 21.14 -3.41 -7.80
C HIS A 175 20.13 -4.54 -7.51
N PRO A 176 20.46 -5.48 -6.61
CA PRO A 176 19.56 -6.58 -6.28
C PRO A 176 18.33 -6.10 -5.50
N ALA A 177 17.16 -6.63 -5.84
CA ALA A 177 15.93 -6.46 -5.10
C ALA A 177 15.03 -7.68 -5.35
N ASP A 178 14.14 -8.01 -4.41
CA ASP A 178 13.12 -9.05 -4.65
C ASP A 178 11.90 -8.44 -5.33
N LEU A 179 11.58 -7.19 -4.99
CA LEU A 179 10.52 -6.37 -5.55
C LEU A 179 10.97 -4.92 -5.68
N TYR A 180 10.26 -4.14 -6.47
CA TYR A 180 10.47 -2.69 -6.54
C TYR A 180 9.18 -1.92 -6.39
N ASP A 181 9.28 -0.73 -5.80
CA ASP A 181 8.17 0.16 -5.55
C ASP A 181 7.88 1.03 -6.79
N PHE A 182 6.61 1.27 -7.05
CA PHE A 182 6.13 2.14 -8.11
C PHE A 182 5.00 3.02 -7.58
N HIS A 183 5.18 4.33 -7.68
CA HIS A 183 4.20 5.32 -7.27
C HIS A 183 3.66 6.08 -8.48
N ILE A 184 2.36 6.39 -8.47
CA ILE A 184 1.78 7.31 -9.47
C ILE A 184 0.61 8.14 -8.91
N TYR A 185 0.82 9.45 -8.84
CA TYR A 185 -0.22 10.43 -8.59
C TYR A 185 -0.35 11.35 -9.81
N THR A 186 -1.52 11.36 -10.45
CA THR A 186 -1.73 12.16 -11.67
C THR A 186 -3.20 12.56 -11.84
N ASN A 187 -3.53 13.29 -12.90
CA ASN A 187 -4.93 13.61 -13.22
C ASN A 187 -5.64 12.41 -13.87
N SER A 188 -6.97 12.43 -13.91
CA SER A 188 -7.84 11.39 -14.46
C SER A 188 -7.51 11.06 -15.91
N LYS A 189 -7.24 12.06 -16.76
CA LYS A 189 -6.93 11.82 -18.18
C LYS A 189 -5.63 11.02 -18.33
N ASP A 190 -4.60 11.44 -17.61
CA ASP A 190 -3.30 10.78 -17.64
C ASP A 190 -3.38 9.40 -17.00
N MET A 191 -4.04 9.25 -15.85
CA MET A 191 -4.26 7.95 -15.19
C MET A 191 -4.98 6.96 -16.12
N PHE A 192 -6.04 7.42 -16.79
CA PHE A 192 -6.77 6.59 -17.76
C PHE A 192 -5.86 6.08 -18.88
N SER A 193 -4.85 6.86 -19.28
CA SER A 193 -3.89 6.47 -20.32
C SER A 193 -2.81 5.48 -19.85
N GLN A 194 -2.65 5.26 -18.54
CA GLN A 194 -1.63 4.38 -17.96
C GLN A 194 -1.97 2.89 -18.00
N TYR A 195 -3.09 2.48 -18.61
CA TYR A 195 -3.46 1.06 -18.74
C TYR A 195 -2.43 0.19 -19.49
N THR A 196 -1.45 0.81 -20.19
CA THR A 196 -0.33 0.11 -20.85
C THR A 196 1.01 0.34 -20.17
N LYS A 197 1.04 0.93 -18.96
CA LYS A 197 2.29 1.35 -18.28
C LYS A 197 3.29 0.20 -18.12
N PHE A 198 2.79 -1.00 -17.83
CA PHE A 198 3.62 -2.19 -17.59
C PHE A 198 3.76 -3.11 -18.82
N ASP A 199 3.10 -2.80 -19.94
CA ASP A 199 3.13 -3.64 -21.16
C ASP A 199 4.55 -3.84 -21.69
N LYS A 200 5.46 -2.90 -21.43
CA LYS A 200 6.87 -2.96 -21.86
C LYS A 200 7.86 -3.17 -20.71
N ALA A 201 7.38 -3.42 -19.50
CA ALA A 201 8.26 -3.64 -18.35
C ALA A 201 9.14 -4.88 -18.59
N PRO A 202 10.37 -4.93 -18.05
CA PRO A 202 11.21 -6.12 -18.13
C PRO A 202 10.51 -7.34 -17.53
N ARG A 203 10.47 -8.48 -18.25
CA ARG A 203 9.92 -9.77 -17.76
C ARG A 203 10.96 -10.62 -17.01
N SER A 204 12.12 -10.03 -16.78
CA SER A 204 13.23 -10.60 -16.02
C SER A 204 13.59 -9.64 -14.90
N GLY A 205 13.81 -10.15 -13.69
CA GLY A 205 14.15 -9.36 -12.51
C GLY A 205 12.99 -9.23 -11.51
N PRO A 206 13.08 -8.28 -10.57
CA PRO A 206 12.07 -8.08 -9.54
C PRO A 206 10.73 -7.63 -10.15
N LYS A 207 9.63 -8.03 -9.50
CA LYS A 207 8.28 -7.57 -9.87
C LYS A 207 7.95 -6.24 -9.20
N ALA A 208 7.00 -5.51 -9.79
CA ALA A 208 6.48 -4.28 -9.23
C ALA A 208 5.57 -4.54 -8.03
N TYR A 209 5.73 -3.73 -7.00
CA TYR A 209 4.70 -3.36 -6.05
C TYR A 209 4.26 -1.94 -6.39
N VAL A 210 3.04 -1.79 -6.89
CA VAL A 210 2.43 -0.46 -7.09
C VAL A 210 1.92 0.02 -5.73
N SER A 211 2.81 0.53 -4.88
CA SER A 211 2.46 0.75 -3.46
C SER A 211 1.66 2.02 -3.19
N GLU A 212 1.67 2.95 -4.14
CA GLU A 212 0.87 4.17 -4.09
C GLU A 212 0.35 4.53 -5.47
N TYR A 213 -0.96 4.64 -5.61
CA TYR A 213 -1.55 5.24 -6.79
C TYR A 213 -2.87 5.93 -6.46
N ALA A 214 -3.12 7.07 -7.08
CA ALA A 214 -4.42 7.73 -7.10
C ALA A 214 -4.48 8.81 -8.19
N VAL A 215 -5.68 9.13 -8.64
CA VAL A 215 -5.93 10.46 -9.18
C VAL A 215 -5.93 11.44 -8.01
N TRP A 216 -5.26 12.59 -8.13
CA TRP A 216 -5.04 13.50 -6.99
C TRP A 216 -5.50 14.94 -7.22
N LYS A 217 -5.55 15.73 -6.13
CA LYS A 217 -5.86 17.17 -6.11
C LYS A 217 -7.22 17.52 -6.74
N GLU A 218 -7.28 18.56 -7.56
CA GLU A 218 -8.54 19.17 -8.02
C GLU A 218 -9.40 18.19 -8.84
N ASP A 219 -8.77 17.29 -9.61
CA ASP A 219 -9.47 16.32 -10.46
C ASP A 219 -10.16 15.23 -9.62
N ALA A 220 -9.54 14.84 -8.52
CA ALA A 220 -10.13 13.89 -7.58
C ALA A 220 -11.17 14.53 -6.67
N GLY A 221 -10.97 15.79 -6.28
CA GLY A 221 -11.82 16.49 -5.32
C GLY A 221 -11.97 15.70 -4.01
N ASN A 222 -13.21 15.56 -3.53
CA ASN A 222 -13.54 14.74 -2.34
C ASN A 222 -13.86 13.27 -2.68
N GLY A 223 -13.41 12.78 -3.85
CA GLY A 223 -13.77 11.46 -4.37
C GLY A 223 -14.69 11.56 -5.59
N SER A 224 -14.09 11.78 -6.76
CA SER A 224 -14.79 11.87 -8.05
C SER A 224 -15.03 10.50 -8.66
N LEU A 225 -16.21 10.29 -9.26
CA LEU A 225 -16.46 9.08 -10.06
C LEU A 225 -15.57 9.03 -11.30
N TYR A 226 -15.26 10.19 -11.89
CA TYR A 226 -14.38 10.26 -13.05
C TYR A 226 -12.96 9.78 -12.73
N ALA A 227 -12.45 10.16 -11.54
CA ALA A 227 -11.18 9.66 -11.00
C ALA A 227 -11.20 8.13 -10.84
N ALA A 228 -12.24 7.58 -10.20
CA ALA A 228 -12.37 6.13 -10.02
C ALA A 228 -12.44 5.37 -11.37
N VAL A 229 -13.10 5.92 -12.39
CA VAL A 229 -13.12 5.30 -13.74
C VAL A 229 -11.73 5.31 -14.38
N ALA A 230 -10.96 6.39 -14.21
CA ALA A 230 -9.59 6.47 -14.68
C ALA A 230 -8.66 5.47 -13.98
N GLU A 231 -8.76 5.37 -12.66
CA GLU A 231 -8.05 4.39 -11.84
C GLU A 231 -8.41 2.96 -12.22
N ALA A 232 -9.68 2.69 -12.56
CA ALA A 232 -10.11 1.38 -13.04
C ALA A 232 -9.39 0.97 -14.33
N ALA A 233 -9.15 1.91 -15.25
CA ALA A 233 -8.40 1.63 -16.48
C ALA A 233 -6.95 1.25 -16.17
N PHE A 234 -6.32 1.95 -15.21
CA PHE A 234 -4.99 1.64 -14.74
C PHE A 234 -4.92 0.25 -14.09
N LEU A 235 -5.84 -0.07 -13.17
CA LEU A 235 -5.92 -1.39 -12.53
C LEU A 235 -6.12 -2.54 -13.53
N ILE A 236 -6.94 -2.35 -14.56
CA ILE A 236 -7.07 -3.33 -15.66
C ILE A 236 -5.72 -3.54 -16.37
N GLY A 237 -4.94 -2.48 -16.54
CA GLY A 237 -3.57 -2.56 -17.06
C GLY A 237 -2.65 -3.39 -16.18
N LEU A 238 -2.77 -3.27 -14.86
CA LEU A 238 -2.02 -4.09 -13.91
C LEU A 238 -2.42 -5.57 -13.99
N GLU A 239 -3.72 -5.88 -14.06
CA GLU A 239 -4.21 -7.26 -14.22
C GLU A 239 -3.71 -7.94 -15.49
N LYS A 240 -3.53 -7.18 -16.58
CA LYS A 240 -2.94 -7.68 -17.83
C LYS A 240 -1.46 -8.03 -17.69
N ASN A 241 -0.79 -7.43 -16.70
CA ASN A 241 0.65 -7.52 -16.50
C ASN A 241 0.99 -8.18 -15.15
N ILE A 242 0.17 -9.12 -14.66
CA ILE A 242 0.44 -9.87 -13.40
C ILE A 242 1.72 -10.73 -13.44
N ASP A 243 2.26 -10.97 -14.64
CA ASP A 243 3.57 -11.59 -14.82
C ASP A 243 4.69 -10.70 -14.22
N VAL A 244 4.52 -9.37 -14.25
CA VAL A 244 5.51 -8.38 -13.77
C VAL A 244 5.03 -7.51 -12.61
N VAL A 245 3.73 -7.46 -12.32
CA VAL A 245 3.14 -6.74 -11.17
C VAL A 245 2.66 -7.75 -10.13
N ASN A 246 3.12 -7.63 -8.89
CA ASN A 246 2.81 -8.57 -7.81
C ASN A 246 1.76 -8.04 -6.83
N MET A 247 1.81 -6.73 -6.53
CA MET A 247 0.99 -6.11 -5.49
C MET A 247 0.58 -4.71 -5.92
N VAL A 248 -0.55 -4.22 -5.40
CA VAL A 248 -1.04 -2.86 -5.62
C VAL A 248 -1.75 -2.36 -4.36
N ALA A 249 -1.56 -1.08 -4.04
CA ALA A 249 -2.25 -0.40 -2.95
C ALA A 249 -2.65 1.03 -3.35
N TYR A 250 -3.92 1.36 -3.16
CA TYR A 250 -4.42 2.72 -3.30
C TYR A 250 -3.91 3.58 -2.14
N ALA A 251 -3.53 4.83 -2.41
CA ALA A 251 -3.06 5.74 -1.38
C ALA A 251 -3.56 7.18 -1.59
N PRO A 252 -3.84 7.92 -0.50
CA PRO A 252 -3.92 7.45 0.88
C PRO A 252 -5.25 6.73 1.18
N LEU A 253 -5.25 5.90 2.23
CA LEU A 253 -6.42 5.09 2.60
C LEU A 253 -7.47 5.88 3.39
N PHE A 254 -7.04 6.84 4.22
CA PHE A 254 -7.89 7.46 5.22
C PHE A 254 -7.71 8.98 5.29
N VAL A 255 -8.84 9.69 5.43
CA VAL A 255 -8.82 11.11 5.81
C VAL A 255 -9.89 11.44 6.84
N ASN A 256 -9.51 12.24 7.83
CA ASN A 256 -10.47 12.88 8.71
C ASN A 256 -11.03 14.11 7.99
N THR A 257 -12.35 14.18 7.82
CA THR A 257 -12.98 15.27 7.07
C THR A 257 -12.75 16.66 7.66
N ASN A 258 -12.35 16.74 8.93
CA ASN A 258 -12.08 17.99 9.62
C ASN A 258 -10.64 18.48 9.44
N ASP A 259 -9.74 17.66 8.90
CA ASP A 259 -8.33 18.01 8.70
C ASP A 259 -7.77 17.31 7.45
N LYS A 260 -7.88 17.99 6.31
CA LYS A 260 -7.52 17.46 4.98
C LYS A 260 -6.23 18.10 4.48
N TYR A 261 -5.11 17.40 4.67
CA TYR A 261 -3.80 17.85 4.18
C TYR A 261 -3.46 17.31 2.78
N TRP A 262 -3.98 16.14 2.43
CA TRP A 262 -3.90 15.50 1.11
C TRP A 262 -5.29 15.10 0.65
N ILE A 263 -5.53 15.09 -0.67
CA ILE A 263 -6.77 14.59 -1.27
C ILE A 263 -6.47 13.90 -2.62
N PRO A 264 -7.25 12.89 -3.00
CA PRO A 264 -8.38 12.28 -2.30
C PRO A 264 -7.92 11.15 -1.38
N ASP A 265 -8.88 10.47 -0.73
CA ASP A 265 -8.64 9.30 0.09
C ASP A 265 -9.75 8.28 -0.16
N ALA A 266 -9.47 6.99 0.07
CA ALA A 266 -10.47 5.95 -0.13
C ALA A 266 -11.59 6.04 0.93
N ILE A 267 -11.24 6.20 2.20
CA ILE A 267 -12.16 6.21 3.33
C ILE A 267 -12.13 7.58 4.00
N VAL A 268 -13.28 8.26 4.01
CA VAL A 268 -13.45 9.53 4.70
C VAL A 268 -14.19 9.28 6.00
N PHE A 269 -13.71 9.85 7.10
CA PHE A 269 -14.34 9.68 8.41
C PHE A 269 -14.36 10.97 9.24
N ASN A 270 -15.18 10.97 10.27
CA ASN A 270 -15.16 11.91 11.38
C ASN A 270 -15.34 11.12 12.70
N THR A 271 -15.63 11.81 13.80
CA THR A 271 -15.75 11.20 15.13
C THR A 271 -16.81 10.09 15.24
N TYR A 272 -17.84 10.06 14.38
CA TYR A 272 -18.97 9.12 14.53
C TYR A 272 -19.50 8.53 13.21
N GLN A 273 -18.93 8.92 12.07
CA GLN A 273 -19.36 8.50 10.74
C GLN A 273 -18.17 8.20 9.84
N ASN A 274 -18.39 7.35 8.85
CA ASN A 274 -17.45 7.09 7.78
C ASN A 274 -18.19 6.79 6.47
N TYR A 275 -17.55 7.04 5.34
CA TYR A 275 -18.02 6.63 4.03
C TYR A 275 -16.85 6.35 3.08
N GLY A 276 -17.12 5.56 2.03
CA GLY A 276 -16.16 5.26 0.98
C GLY A 276 -16.35 6.18 -0.21
N THR A 277 -15.25 6.74 -0.73
CA THR A 277 -15.26 7.47 -2.01
C THR A 277 -15.50 6.50 -3.18
N PRO A 278 -15.82 6.98 -4.39
CA PRO A 278 -15.87 6.13 -5.57
C PRO A 278 -14.63 5.23 -5.75
N SER A 279 -13.44 5.73 -5.40
CA SER A 279 -12.18 4.96 -5.45
C SER A 279 -12.12 3.82 -4.42
N TYR A 280 -12.77 3.94 -3.25
CA TYR A 280 -12.94 2.82 -2.32
C TYR A 280 -13.83 1.72 -2.91
N TRP A 281 -14.96 2.10 -3.51
CA TRP A 281 -15.87 1.14 -4.14
C TRP A 281 -15.24 0.50 -5.39
N LEU A 282 -14.35 1.21 -6.08
CA LEU A 282 -13.51 0.62 -7.11
C LEU A 282 -12.64 -0.51 -6.54
N GLN A 283 -11.96 -0.30 -5.40
CA GLN A 283 -11.15 -1.36 -4.77
C GLN A 283 -12.01 -2.60 -4.47
N GLN A 284 -13.23 -2.39 -3.96
CA GLN A 284 -14.21 -3.47 -3.72
C GLN A 284 -14.49 -4.30 -4.98
N PHE A 285 -14.62 -3.68 -6.16
CA PHE A 285 -14.83 -4.41 -7.41
C PHE A 285 -13.64 -5.31 -7.81
N PHE A 286 -12.43 -4.99 -7.33
CA PHE A 286 -11.19 -5.70 -7.64
C PHE A 286 -10.77 -6.73 -6.60
N ILE A 287 -11.52 -6.92 -5.51
CA ILE A 287 -11.19 -7.92 -4.47
C ILE A 287 -10.97 -9.32 -5.03
N ASP A 288 -11.83 -9.73 -5.97
CA ASP A 288 -11.80 -11.07 -6.57
C ASP A 288 -10.61 -11.27 -7.54
N SER A 289 -9.77 -10.26 -7.74
CA SER A 289 -8.51 -10.40 -8.48
C SER A 289 -7.42 -11.08 -7.67
N ASN A 290 -7.53 -11.05 -6.35
CA ASN A 290 -6.53 -11.62 -5.46
C ASN A 290 -6.48 -13.15 -5.61
N GLY A 291 -5.38 -13.66 -6.16
CA GLY A 291 -5.20 -15.10 -6.41
C GLY A 291 -5.99 -15.62 -7.62
N ALA A 292 -6.58 -14.74 -8.43
CA ALA A 292 -7.30 -15.13 -9.64
C ALA A 292 -6.35 -15.46 -10.79
N ILE A 293 -6.87 -16.24 -11.74
CA ILE A 293 -6.18 -16.53 -13.00
C ILE A 293 -6.62 -15.48 -14.02
N PHE A 294 -5.66 -14.72 -14.56
CA PHE A 294 -5.94 -13.83 -15.68
C PHE A 294 -6.20 -14.63 -16.96
N LEU A 295 -7.27 -14.29 -17.67
CA LEU A 295 -7.63 -14.90 -18.95
C LEU A 295 -7.39 -13.90 -20.08
N ASN A 296 -6.47 -14.26 -20.99
CA ASN A 296 -6.17 -13.42 -22.14
C ASN A 296 -7.43 -13.22 -23.00
N SER A 297 -7.78 -11.97 -23.23
CA SER A 297 -9.02 -11.60 -23.91
C SER A 297 -8.86 -10.25 -24.62
N THR A 298 -9.60 -10.08 -25.71
CA THR A 298 -9.58 -8.86 -26.52
C THR A 298 -10.99 -8.32 -26.63
N LEU A 299 -11.20 -7.08 -26.18
CA LEU A 299 -12.43 -6.33 -26.40
C LEU A 299 -12.15 -5.18 -27.37
N TYR A 300 -12.97 -5.07 -28.43
CA TYR A 300 -12.86 -3.97 -29.39
C TYR A 300 -13.37 -2.66 -28.75
N ASN A 301 -12.65 -1.55 -28.96
CA ASN A 301 -13.03 -0.18 -28.56
C ASN A 301 -13.12 0.14 -27.05
N SER A 302 -12.66 -0.70 -26.13
CA SER A 302 -12.63 -0.40 -24.69
C SER A 302 -11.50 -1.11 -23.95
N SER A 303 -11.15 -0.64 -22.75
CA SER A 303 -10.23 -1.35 -21.86
C SER A 303 -11.02 -2.38 -21.07
N SER A 304 -10.54 -3.63 -21.04
CA SER A 304 -11.18 -4.72 -20.30
C SER A 304 -10.17 -5.70 -19.74
N SER A 305 -10.59 -6.42 -18.70
CA SER A 305 -9.92 -7.61 -18.16
C SER A 305 -10.95 -8.70 -17.86
N ILE A 306 -10.51 -9.95 -17.97
CA ILE A 306 -11.30 -11.11 -17.56
C ILE A 306 -10.44 -11.92 -16.60
N VAL A 307 -10.97 -12.18 -15.41
CA VAL A 307 -10.32 -13.00 -14.40
C VAL A 307 -11.22 -14.16 -14.02
N GLN A 308 -10.62 -15.33 -13.82
CA GLN A 308 -11.28 -16.47 -13.21
C GLN A 308 -10.88 -16.55 -11.74
N TYR A 309 -11.86 -16.54 -10.85
CA TYR A 309 -11.63 -16.63 -9.40
C TYR A 309 -12.48 -17.73 -8.78
N THR A 310 -12.01 -18.29 -7.67
CA THR A 310 -12.78 -19.25 -6.86
C THR A 310 -13.48 -18.49 -5.74
N ASN A 311 -14.80 -18.55 -5.69
CA ASN A 311 -15.55 -17.89 -4.64
C ASN A 311 -15.41 -18.66 -3.32
N SER A 312 -14.93 -17.96 -2.29
CA SER A 312 -14.74 -18.52 -0.94
C SER A 312 -16.00 -19.06 -0.27
N GLN A 313 -17.20 -18.60 -0.66
CA GLN A 313 -18.45 -19.01 -0.02
C GLN A 313 -18.96 -20.37 -0.51
N ASP A 314 -18.81 -20.67 -1.80
CA ASP A 314 -19.37 -21.89 -2.41
C ASP A 314 -18.32 -22.80 -3.07
N GLY A 315 -17.05 -22.37 -3.10
CA GLY A 315 -15.94 -23.11 -3.70
C GLY A 315 -15.99 -23.23 -5.23
N LYS A 316 -16.90 -22.51 -5.91
CA LYS A 316 -17.06 -22.58 -7.36
C LYS A 316 -16.19 -21.56 -8.08
N ASN A 317 -15.87 -21.87 -9.33
CA ASN A 317 -15.13 -20.97 -10.21
C ASN A 317 -16.08 -20.05 -10.97
N TYR A 318 -15.78 -18.75 -10.95
CA TYR A 318 -16.54 -17.70 -11.62
C TYR A 318 -15.65 -16.92 -12.57
N LEU A 319 -16.24 -16.41 -13.66
CA LEU A 319 -15.61 -15.44 -14.54
C LEU A 319 -16.10 -14.04 -14.16
N LYS A 320 -15.17 -13.13 -13.88
CA LYS A 320 -15.46 -11.71 -13.71
C LYS A 320 -14.90 -10.94 -14.90
N VAL A 321 -15.80 -10.25 -15.62
CA VAL A 321 -15.46 -9.37 -16.74
C VAL A 321 -15.54 -7.94 -16.25
N LYS A 322 -14.43 -7.20 -16.34
CA LYS A 322 -14.36 -5.78 -15.96
C LYS A 322 -14.13 -4.96 -17.22
N ILE A 323 -14.92 -3.91 -17.39
CA ILE A 323 -14.89 -3.07 -18.59
C ILE A 323 -14.87 -1.62 -18.16
N VAL A 324 -13.91 -0.87 -18.70
CA VAL A 324 -13.86 0.58 -18.58
C VAL A 324 -14.17 1.18 -19.95
N PRO A 325 -15.34 1.85 -20.10
CA PRO A 325 -15.77 2.39 -21.38
C PRO A 325 -14.91 3.60 -21.78
N LYS A 326 -14.47 3.65 -23.05
CA LYS A 326 -13.73 4.80 -23.62
C LYS A 326 -14.62 5.97 -24.04
N ARG A 327 -15.93 5.74 -24.16
CA ARG A 327 -16.95 6.76 -24.44
C ARG A 327 -18.17 6.46 -23.58
N ALA A 328 -18.68 7.47 -22.89
CA ALA A 328 -20.03 7.44 -22.33
C ALA A 328 -21.00 8.05 -23.36
N SER A 329 -22.26 7.64 -23.34
CA SER A 329 -23.34 8.35 -24.04
C SER A 329 -23.72 9.68 -23.35
N LEU A 330 -23.13 9.95 -22.18
CA LEU A 330 -23.28 11.18 -21.42
C LEU A 330 -22.05 12.06 -21.70
N GLU A 331 -22.23 13.16 -22.43
CA GLU A 331 -21.14 14.06 -22.83
C GLU A 331 -20.42 14.69 -21.63
N ASN A 332 -21.11 14.86 -20.47
CA ASN A 332 -20.56 15.35 -19.21
C ASN A 332 -20.95 14.44 -18.03
N ALA A 333 -20.57 13.17 -18.07
CA ALA A 333 -20.88 12.21 -17.00
C ALA A 333 -20.51 12.70 -15.57
N SER A 334 -19.54 13.60 -15.40
CA SER A 334 -19.22 14.21 -14.10
C SER A 334 -20.30 15.16 -13.57
N ASN A 335 -21.06 15.80 -14.46
CA ASN A 335 -22.14 16.75 -14.13
C ASN A 335 -23.53 16.10 -14.22
N ASP A 336 -23.66 15.07 -15.07
CA ASP A 336 -24.94 14.45 -15.42
C ASP A 336 -25.22 13.17 -14.60
N MET A 337 -24.23 12.67 -13.86
CA MET A 337 -24.37 11.46 -13.05
C MET A 337 -24.52 11.85 -11.57
N ASN A 338 -25.78 11.97 -11.12
CA ASN A 338 -26.10 12.02 -9.70
C ASN A 338 -25.92 10.62 -9.11
N VAL A 339 -24.83 10.41 -8.37
CA VAL A 339 -24.66 9.20 -7.55
C VAL A 339 -25.39 9.44 -6.23
N GLU A 340 -26.66 9.02 -6.15
CA GLU A 340 -27.34 8.88 -4.87
C GLU A 340 -26.79 7.63 -4.16
N LEU A 341 -25.84 7.84 -3.24
CA LEU A 341 -25.50 6.81 -2.25
C LEU A 341 -26.62 6.78 -1.21
N ALA A 342 -27.63 5.94 -1.42
CA ALA A 342 -28.67 5.72 -0.43
C ALA A 342 -28.04 5.23 0.89
N PRO A 343 -28.42 5.77 2.05
CA PRO A 343 -27.75 5.47 3.33
C PRO A 343 -28.04 4.07 3.92
N TYR A 344 -28.55 3.10 3.15
CA TYR A 344 -29.03 1.83 3.72
C TYR A 344 -28.67 0.57 2.92
N SER A 345 -28.17 -0.40 3.70
CA SER A 345 -28.00 -1.84 3.46
C SER A 345 -29.12 -2.48 2.64
N VAL A 346 -28.76 -3.30 1.65
CA VAL A 346 -29.69 -4.26 1.03
C VAL A 346 -29.29 -5.65 1.49
N THR A 347 -29.89 -6.10 2.60
CA THR A 347 -30.10 -7.52 2.84
C THR A 347 -31.53 -7.82 2.41
N SER A 348 -31.71 -8.49 1.27
CA SER A 348 -33.00 -9.05 0.87
C SER A 348 -33.00 -10.53 1.23
N PHE A 349 -33.81 -10.91 2.21
CA PHE A 349 -34.23 -12.29 2.41
C PHE A 349 -35.62 -12.44 1.81
N ASP A 350 -35.75 -13.32 0.81
CA ASP A 350 -37.04 -13.85 0.41
C ASP A 350 -37.32 -15.09 1.28
N LEU A 351 -38.30 -14.98 2.17
CA LEU A 351 -38.90 -16.11 2.88
C LEU A 351 -40.25 -16.38 2.23
N LEU A 352 -40.25 -17.24 1.22
CA LEU A 352 -41.45 -17.94 0.77
C LEU A 352 -41.66 -19.17 1.68
N ILE A 353 -42.77 -19.15 2.41
CA ILE A 353 -43.47 -20.36 2.89
C ILE A 353 -44.31 -20.90 1.74
#